data_AF-A0A0F9JXB8-F1
#
_entry.id   AF-A0A0F9JXB8-F1
#
_cell.length_a   1.000
_cell.length_b   1.000
_cell.length_c   1.000
_cell.angle_alpha   90.00
_cell.angle_beta   90.00
_cell.angle_gamma   90.00
#
_symmetry.space_group_name_H-M   'P 1'
#
loop_
_entity.id
_entity.type
_entity.pdbx_description
1 polymer ?
#
loop_
_entity_poly.entity_id
_entity_poly.type
_entity_poly.pdbx_seq_one_letter_code
_entity_poly.pdbx_strand_id
1 'polypeptide(L)' 'MAKKKRGKLLDKKDLYITIHVGEAKDDKGNKYSMATMVDGSPVVTNENTDKRFNLSWQDIIEIAVEAGIDK' A
#
# COMPACT_ATOMS: atom_id res chain seq x y z
N MET A 1 -3.16 -15.17 17.85
CA MET A 1 -2.54 -13.83 17.89
C MET A 1 -3.41 -12.89 17.07
N ALA A 2 -3.81 -11.75 17.63
CA ALA A 2 -4.61 -10.77 16.88
C ALA A 2 -3.76 -10.20 15.73
N LYS A 3 -4.31 -10.14 14.52
CA LYS A 3 -3.60 -9.61 13.35
C LYS A 3 -3.32 -8.13 13.58
N LYS A 4 -2.05 -7.73 13.70
CA LYS A 4 -1.66 -6.32 13.83
C LYS A 4 -2.16 -5.57 12.59
N LYS A 5 -2.89 -4.48 12.80
CA LYS A 5 -3.36 -3.63 11.71
C LYS A 5 -2.17 -2.83 11.19
N ARG A 6 -1.87 -2.96 9.89
CA ARG A 6 -0.78 -2.26 9.19
C ARG A 6 -1.31 -1.24 8.22
N GLY A 7 -0.49 -0.22 7.97
CA GLY A 7 -0.80 0.82 7.01
C GLY A 7 -1.87 1.81 7.45
N LYS A 8 -2.00 2.85 6.65
CA LYS A 8 -2.95 3.94 6.86
C LYS A 8 -3.81 4.11 5.61
N LEU A 9 -5.13 4.21 5.81
CA LEU A 9 -6.04 4.63 4.76
C LEU A 9 -5.84 6.13 4.51
N LEU A 10 -5.73 6.49 3.24
CA LEU A 10 -5.68 7.88 2.81
C LEU A 10 -7.12 8.36 2.57
N ASP A 11 -7.40 9.61 2.95
CA ASP A 11 -8.72 10.19 2.70
C ASP A 11 -8.92 10.38 1.20
N LYS A 12 -10.09 10.00 0.69
CA LYS A 12 -10.46 10.20 -0.71
C LYS A 12 -10.59 11.68 -1.08
N LYS A 13 -10.83 12.55 -0.10
CA LYS A 13 -10.99 14.00 -0.30
C LYS A 13 -9.66 14.72 -0.46
N ASP A 14 -8.56 14.11 -0.03
CA ASP A 14 -7.23 14.71 -0.15
C ASP A 14 -6.71 14.57 -1.57
N LEU A 15 -6.13 15.66 -2.08
CA LEU A 15 -5.44 15.66 -3.36
C LEU A 15 -3.98 15.23 -3.15
N TYR A 16 -3.61 14.12 -3.77
CA TYR A 16 -2.24 13.63 -3.82
C TYR A 16 -1.70 13.78 -5.24
N ILE A 17 -0.57 14.46 -5.39
CA ILE A 17 0.19 14.44 -6.64
C ILE A 17 1.02 13.16 -6.61
N THR A 18 0.81 12.29 -7.59
CA THR A 18 1.45 10.97 -7.64
C THR A 18 1.96 10.64 -9.03
N ILE A 19 3.02 9.83 -9.08
CA ILE A 19 3.55 9.24 -10.32
C ILE A 19 3.22 7.75 -10.32
N HIS A 20 2.56 7.27 -11.36
CA HIS A 20 2.21 5.85 -11.48
C HIS A 20 3.46 4.98 -11.60
N VAL A 21 3.49 3.87 -10.86
CA VAL A 21 4.61 2.91 -10.87
C VAL A 21 4.23 1.62 -11.58
N GLY A 22 3.04 1.08 -11.31
CA GLY A 22 2.61 -0.17 -11.92
C GLY A 22 1.30 -0.71 -11.37
N GLU A 23 0.94 -1.90 -11.81
CA GLU A 23 -0.32 -2.56 -11.46
C GLU A 23 -0.09 -4.02 -11.06
N ALA A 24 -0.98 -4.55 -10.21
CA ALA A 24 -0.98 -5.94 -9.78
C ALA A 24 -2.42 -6.46 -9.60
N LYS A 25 -2.58 -7.78 -9.52
CA LYS A 25 -3.83 -8.43 -9.12
C LYS A 25 -3.57 -9.39 -7.98
N ASP A 26 -4.51 -9.51 -7.06
CA ASP A 26 -4.49 -10.57 -6.06
C ASP A 26 -5.14 -11.87 -6.59
N ASP A 27 -5.01 -12.95 -5.82
CA ASP A 27 -5.58 -14.28 -6.16
C ASP A 27 -7.12 -14.28 -6.27
N LYS A 28 -7.77 -13.22 -5.78
CA LYS A 28 -9.23 -13.02 -5.87
C LYS A 28 -9.62 -12.16 -7.07
N GLY A 29 -8.65 -11.75 -7.89
CA GLY A 29 -8.86 -10.92 -9.08
C GLY A 29 -9.06 -9.43 -8.79
N ASN A 30 -8.85 -8.96 -7.55
CA ASN A 30 -8.91 -7.53 -7.27
C ASN A 30 -7.71 -6.85 -7.95
N LYS A 31 -7.95 -5.74 -8.64
CA LYS A 31 -6.90 -4.96 -9.30
C LYS A 31 -6.38 -3.89 -8.35
N TYR A 32 -5.05 -3.76 -8.32
CA TYR A 32 -4.36 -2.73 -7.57
C TYR A 32 -3.46 -1.94 -8.51
N SER A 33 -3.38 -0.62 -8.29
CA SER A 33 -2.33 0.22 -8.84
C SER A 33 -1.44 0.71 -7.71
N MET A 34 -0.16 0.90 -8.02
CA MET A 34 0.81 1.55 -7.15
C MET A 34 1.29 2.84 -7.81
N ALA A 35 1.39 3.88 -7.01
CA ALA A 35 1.97 5.16 -7.38
C ALA A 35 2.91 5.65 -6.26
N THR A 36 3.80 6.59 -6.55
CA THR A 36 4.58 7.29 -5.51
C THR A 36 4.06 8.71 -5.38
N MET A 37 3.94 9.20 -4.14
CA MET A 37 3.78 10.63 -3.88
C MET A 37 5.10 11.37 -4.17
N VAL A 38 5.04 12.71 -4.21
CA VAL A 38 6.20 13.59 -4.43
C VAL A 38 7.27 13.42 -3.35
N ASP A 39 6.88 13.08 -2.12
CA ASP A 39 7.80 12.80 -1.01
C ASP A 39 8.41 11.39 -1.06
N GLY A 40 8.08 10.60 -2.10
CA GLY A 40 8.53 9.22 -2.27
C GLY A 40 7.67 8.18 -1.56
N SER A 41 6.64 8.58 -0.80
CA SER A 41 5.76 7.64 -0.11
C SER A 41 4.94 6.81 -1.11
N PRO A 42 4.88 5.47 -0.97
CA PRO A 42 4.08 4.64 -1.86
C PRO A 42 2.59 4.79 -1.54
N VAL A 43 1.75 4.79 -2.57
CA VAL A 43 0.30 4.75 -2.48
C VAL A 43 -0.19 3.56 -3.28
N VAL A 44 -0.97 2.72 -2.64
CA VAL A 44 -1.66 1.61 -3.29
C VAL A 44 -3.14 1.92 -3.36
N THR A 45 -3.71 1.80 -4.55
CA THR A 45 -5.15 1.94 -4.79
C THR A 45 -5.71 0.57 -5.15
N ASN A 46 -6.74 0.13 -4.44
CA ASN A 46 -7.58 -0.97 -4.90
C ASN A 46 -8.60 -0.40 -5.88
N GLU A 47 -8.46 -0.69 -7.17
CA GLU A 47 -9.28 -0.11 -8.25
C GLU A 47 -10.75 -0.53 -8.16
N ASN A 48 -11.04 -1.66 -7.53
CA ASN A 48 -12.40 -2.16 -7.37
C ASN A 48 -13.19 -1.37 -6.30
N THR A 49 -12.51 -0.80 -5.31
CA THR A 49 -13.14 -0.10 -4.17
C THR A 49 -12.75 1.37 -4.08
N ASP A 50 -11.81 1.81 -4.92
CA ASP A 50 -11.15 3.12 -4.89
C ASP A 50 -10.61 3.45 -3.48
N LYS A 51 -10.23 2.44 -2.70
CA LYS A 51 -9.57 2.62 -1.41
C LYS A 51 -8.08 2.82 -1.64
N ARG A 52 -7.56 3.91 -1.08
CA ARG A 52 -6.14 4.27 -1.13
C ARG A 52 -5.52 4.06 0.23
N PHE A 53 -4.33 3.49 0.25
CA PHE A 53 -3.59 3.27 1.48
C PHE A 53 -2.09 3.30 1.23
N ASN A 54 -1.34 3.59 2.27
CA ASN A 54 0.11 3.43 2.28
C ASN A 54 0.53 2.54 3.45
N LEU A 55 1.74 2.00 3.35
CA LEU A 55 2.44 1.34 4.44
C LEU A 55 3.54 2.28 4.93
N SER A 56 3.72 2.37 6.24
CA SER A 56 4.89 3.06 6.79
C SER A 56 6.16 2.22 6.52
N TRP A 57 7.33 2.86 6.61
CA TRP A 57 8.61 2.14 6.53
C TRP A 57 8.71 1.01 7.55
N GLN A 58 8.25 1.26 8.79
CA GLN A 58 8.20 0.27 9.84
C GLN A 58 7.26 -0.90 9.50
N ASP A 59 6.08 -0.63 8.91
CA ASP A 59 5.19 -1.71 8.46
C ASP A 59 5.89 -2.62 7.43
N ILE A 60 6.64 -2.03 6.50
CA ILE A 60 7.36 -2.78 5.45
C ILE A 60 8.47 -3.65 6.06
N ILE A 61 9.28 -3.10 6.98
CA ILE A 61 10.33 -3.84 7.67
C ILE A 61 9.73 -5.01 8.47
N GLU A 62 8.67 -4.75 9.23
CA GLU A 62 7.98 -5.81 9.99
C GLU A 62 7.43 -6.91 9.08
N ILE A 63 6.88 -6.56 7.91
CA ILE A 63 6.42 -7.54 6.92
C ILE A 63 7.60 -8.37 6.39
N ALA A 64 8.75 -7.76 6.11
CA ALA A 64 9.93 -8.46 5.61
C ALA A 64 10.46 -9.47 6.65
N VAL A 65 10.51 -9.08 7.92
CA VAL A 65 10.91 -9.97 9.03
C VAL A 65 9.91 -11.12 9.19
N GLU A 66 8.61 -10.84 9.18
CA GLU A 66 7.57 -11.88 9.28
C GLU A 66 7.57 -12.85 8.10
N ALA A 67 7.91 -12.37 6.91
CA ALA A 67 8.06 -13.20 5.71
C ALA A 67 9.38 -13.99 5.69
N GLY A 68 10.28 -13.76 6.66
CA GLY A 68 11.61 -14.38 6.69
C GLY A 68 12.56 -13.88 5.61
N ILE A 69 12.24 -12.74 4.98
CA ILE A 69 13.09 -12.06 4.00
C ILE A 69 14.26 -11.36 4.70
N ASP A 70 14.00 -10.80 5.88
CA ASP A 70 14.97 -10.07 6.71
C ASP A 70 15.06 -10.66 8.13
N LYS A 71 16.18 -10.46 8.83
CA LYS A 71 16.46 -11.04 10.17
C LYS A 71 16.97 -10.02 11.18
#